data_AF-A0ABD3QW15-F1
#
_entry.id   AF-A0ABD3QW15-F1
#
_cell.length_a   1.000
_cell.length_b   1.000
_cell.length_c   1.000
_cell.angle_alpha   90.00
_cell.angle_beta   90.00
_cell.angle_gamma   90.00
#
_symmetry.space_group_name_H-M   'P 1'
#
loop_
_entity.id
_entity.type
_entity.pdbx_description
1 polymer ?
#
loop_
_entity_poly.entity_id
_entity_poly.type
_entity_poly.pdbx_seq_one_letter_code
_entity_poly.pdbx_strand_id
1 'polypeptide(L)'
;MVQMTILYGLSPVSPVGFAAFGGLIAKMENGELLQLGSWFTMLAKSINAKMGSKEAAGEVLMWVSEVQCFVQPMPAASELHVQGESASLSAGDIHFACFNRLAYCLNMFWSGTQLMNVKNKIAEACLFMKDKNNHSLIFMQIMQSSMLVLIGGDAEVPKRNAFLMSVQDKQESRIQYTVAFHNIYLALIMGEGELRQHYEAFLTKQPKSGGILYSESVHVFIVALAAFGLYRESGDLSFAESGRKQVQQVKVWSDQGCTWNFQHTFLLLSAEESYGLGDYVAAKESYKNAIAAAENHRFANDAALAYELAGRFYMETGDISSSLEHFRKAHEKYHTWGAVAKADRLFSYINNKFANFLDVSCPIQRNDVLQNFDSGSAS
;
A
#
# COMPACT_ATOMS: atom_id res chain seq x y z
N MET A 1 -30.12 -8.92 -1.38
CA MET A 1 -30.46 -8.18 -0.14
C MET A 1 -31.06 -6.80 -0.41
N VAL A 2 -30.41 -5.96 -1.22
CA VAL A 2 -30.93 -4.61 -1.58
C VAL A 2 -32.33 -4.67 -2.20
N GLN A 3 -32.55 -5.51 -3.22
CA GLN A 3 -33.88 -5.68 -3.84
C GLN A 3 -34.95 -6.10 -2.83
N MET A 4 -34.64 -7.05 -1.94
CA MET A 4 -35.58 -7.47 -0.88
C MET A 4 -35.92 -6.33 0.07
N THR A 5 -34.94 -5.48 0.41
CA THR A 5 -35.18 -4.33 1.28
C THR A 5 -36.09 -3.28 0.61
N ILE A 6 -35.92 -3.06 -0.69
CA ILE A 6 -36.78 -2.14 -1.46
C ILE A 6 -38.21 -2.67 -1.57
N LEU A 7 -38.37 -3.98 -1.81
CA LEU A 7 -39.68 -4.60 -2.02
C LEU A 7 -40.47 -4.84 -0.73
N TYR A 8 -39.78 -5.15 0.38
CA TYR A 8 -40.43 -5.64 1.61
C TYR A 8 -40.13 -4.77 2.84
N GLY A 9 -39.39 -3.68 2.69
CA GLY A 9 -39.04 -2.75 3.76
C GLY A 9 -37.72 -3.08 4.48
N LEU A 10 -37.38 -2.23 5.46
CA LEU A 10 -36.13 -2.32 6.21
C LEU A 10 -36.16 -3.44 7.25
N SER A 11 -35.05 -4.16 7.36
CA SER A 11 -34.78 -5.16 8.40
C SER A 11 -33.45 -4.86 9.10
N PRO A 12 -33.16 -5.44 10.29
CA PRO A 12 -31.90 -5.21 11.00
C PRO A 12 -30.62 -5.54 10.22
N VAL A 13 -30.71 -6.37 9.16
CA VAL A 13 -29.60 -6.75 8.28
C VAL A 13 -29.55 -5.94 6.98
N SER A 14 -30.60 -5.16 6.67
CA SER A 14 -30.65 -4.32 5.46
C SER A 14 -29.45 -3.37 5.32
N PRO A 15 -28.91 -2.74 6.38
CA PRO A 15 -27.70 -1.92 6.29
C PRO A 15 -26.51 -2.64 5.65
N VAL A 16 -26.26 -3.91 6.03
CA VAL A 16 -25.16 -4.71 5.47
C VAL A 16 -25.28 -4.82 3.96
N GLY A 17 -26.49 -5.08 3.46
CA GLY A 17 -26.77 -5.19 2.03
C GLY A 17 -26.43 -3.91 1.26
N PHE A 18 -26.78 -2.74 1.80
CA PHE A 18 -26.42 -1.46 1.18
C PHE A 18 -24.92 -1.18 1.26
N ALA A 19 -24.27 -1.51 2.38
CA ALA A 19 -22.83 -1.28 2.56
C ALA A 19 -22.00 -2.14 1.58
N ALA A 20 -22.26 -3.44 1.52
CA ALA A 20 -21.59 -4.35 0.59
C ALA A 20 -21.88 -3.97 -0.88
N PHE A 21 -23.12 -3.58 -1.19
CA PHE A 21 -23.49 -3.12 -2.52
C PHE A 21 -22.78 -1.81 -2.90
N GLY A 22 -22.66 -0.87 -1.97
CA GLY A 22 -21.88 0.35 -2.16
C GLY A 22 -20.41 0.06 -2.47
N GLY A 23 -19.80 -0.90 -1.77
CA GLY A 23 -18.44 -1.36 -2.07
C GLY A 23 -18.30 -1.99 -3.47
N LEU A 24 -19.31 -2.74 -3.93
CA LEU A 24 -19.33 -3.29 -5.29
C LEU A 24 -19.48 -2.19 -6.35
N ILE A 25 -20.43 -1.26 -6.17
CA ILE A 25 -20.62 -0.13 -7.10
C ILE A 25 -19.36 0.71 -7.17
N ALA A 26 -18.73 1.01 -6.03
CA ALA A 26 -17.52 1.84 -5.99
C ALA A 26 -16.37 1.29 -6.85
N LYS A 27 -16.37 -0.03 -7.13
CA LYS A 27 -15.37 -0.72 -7.95
C LYS A 27 -15.73 -0.76 -9.45
N MET A 28 -17.01 -0.62 -9.78
CA MET A 28 -17.48 -0.74 -11.16
C MET A 28 -16.90 0.36 -12.05
N GLU A 29 -16.82 0.07 -13.35
CA GLU A 29 -16.34 1.03 -14.36
C GLU A 29 -14.97 1.61 -13.98
N ASN A 30 -14.07 0.75 -13.49
CA ASN A 30 -12.73 1.12 -13.02
C ASN A 30 -12.71 2.24 -11.95
N GLY A 31 -13.77 2.35 -11.16
CA GLY A 31 -13.90 3.35 -10.09
C GLY A 31 -14.67 4.60 -10.48
N GLU A 32 -15.21 4.72 -11.71
CA GLU A 32 -16.02 5.87 -12.13
C GLU A 32 -17.30 6.04 -11.29
N LEU A 33 -17.81 4.95 -10.71
CA LEU A 33 -18.97 4.98 -9.82
C LEU A 33 -18.62 5.09 -8.33
N LEU A 34 -17.38 5.50 -8.00
CA LEU A 34 -16.89 5.61 -6.62
C LEU A 34 -17.80 6.47 -5.73
N GLN A 35 -18.24 7.64 -6.24
CA GLN A 35 -19.10 8.55 -5.47
C GLN A 35 -20.49 7.96 -5.19
N LEU A 36 -21.06 7.22 -6.15
CA LEU A 36 -22.32 6.51 -5.94
C LEU A 36 -22.15 5.38 -4.91
N GLY A 37 -21.04 4.64 -4.97
CA GLY A 37 -20.72 3.62 -3.98
C GLY A 37 -20.53 4.19 -2.58
N SER A 38 -19.84 5.33 -2.44
CA SER A 38 -19.71 6.09 -1.18
C SER A 38 -21.07 6.52 -0.64
N TRP A 39 -21.96 7.01 -1.50
CA TRP A 39 -23.32 7.37 -1.10
C TRP A 39 -24.08 6.16 -0.52
N PHE A 40 -24.00 4.99 -1.14
CA PHE A 40 -24.64 3.77 -0.62
C PHE A 40 -24.07 3.30 0.71
N THR A 41 -22.75 3.39 0.92
CA THR A 41 -22.16 3.03 2.23
C THR A 41 -22.55 4.01 3.32
N MET A 42 -22.59 5.31 3.02
CA MET A 42 -23.05 6.33 3.97
C MET A 42 -24.56 6.22 4.28
N LEU A 43 -25.36 5.82 3.30
CA LEU A 43 -26.77 5.45 3.51
C LEU A 43 -26.87 4.26 4.47
N ALA A 44 -26.08 3.20 4.25
CA ALA A 44 -26.04 2.04 5.13
C ALA A 44 -25.70 2.41 6.57
N LYS A 45 -24.65 3.22 6.77
CA LYS A 45 -24.26 3.73 8.10
C LYS A 45 -25.40 4.51 8.77
N SER A 46 -26.09 5.35 8.01
CA SER A 46 -27.22 6.17 8.50
C SER A 46 -28.44 5.32 8.88
N ILE A 47 -28.78 4.31 8.08
CA ILE A 47 -29.87 3.37 8.38
C ILE A 47 -29.51 2.58 9.65
N ASN A 48 -28.27 2.07 9.75
CA ASN A 48 -27.84 1.33 10.94
C ASN A 48 -27.97 2.16 12.22
N ALA A 49 -27.56 3.43 12.18
CA ALA A 49 -27.68 4.35 13.31
C ALA A 49 -29.15 4.61 13.71
N LYS A 50 -30.06 4.75 12.75
CA LYS A 50 -31.50 4.94 13.03
C LYS A 50 -32.18 3.69 13.58
N MET A 51 -31.77 2.51 13.11
CA MET A 51 -32.33 1.24 13.56
C MET A 51 -31.79 0.79 14.91
N GLY A 52 -30.59 1.24 15.29
CA GLY A 52 -29.93 0.84 16.53
C GLY A 52 -29.47 -0.63 16.55
N SER A 53 -29.35 -1.27 15.39
CA SER A 53 -28.84 -2.64 15.26
C SER A 53 -27.38 -2.68 15.70
N LYS A 54 -27.09 -3.43 16.77
CA LYS A 54 -25.73 -3.58 17.29
C LYS A 54 -25.00 -4.71 16.58
N GLU A 55 -25.74 -5.74 16.20
CA GLU A 55 -25.26 -6.96 15.58
C GLU A 55 -24.64 -6.69 14.20
N ALA A 56 -25.26 -5.81 13.40
CA ALA A 56 -24.78 -5.47 12.06
C ALA A 56 -23.75 -4.33 12.04
N ALA A 57 -23.57 -3.60 13.14
CA ALA A 57 -22.84 -2.34 13.16
C ALA A 57 -21.37 -2.48 12.73
N GLY A 58 -20.69 -3.52 13.21
CA GLY A 58 -19.27 -3.74 12.91
C GLY A 58 -19.01 -4.15 11.46
N GLU A 59 -19.88 -4.97 10.87
CA GLU A 59 -19.82 -5.33 9.44
C GLU A 59 -20.10 -4.11 8.55
N VAL A 60 -21.13 -3.32 8.88
CA VAL A 60 -21.45 -2.09 8.13
C VAL A 60 -20.27 -1.13 8.16
N LEU A 61 -19.68 -0.92 9.33
CA LEU A 61 -18.51 -0.04 9.48
C LEU A 61 -17.30 -0.57 8.72
N MET A 62 -17.09 -1.88 8.64
CA MET A 62 -16.01 -2.46 7.83
C MET A 62 -16.13 -2.03 6.36
N TRP A 63 -17.28 -2.31 5.73
CA TRP A 63 -17.51 -1.95 4.33
C TRP A 63 -17.50 -0.45 4.08
N VAL A 64 -18.04 0.34 5.01
CA VAL A 64 -17.99 1.81 4.93
C VAL A 64 -16.54 2.27 4.93
N SER A 65 -15.71 1.77 5.85
CA SER A 65 -14.31 2.17 5.99
C SER A 65 -13.51 1.94 4.72
N GLU A 66 -13.68 0.76 4.10
CA GLU A 66 -12.98 0.40 2.86
C GLU A 66 -13.31 1.37 1.72
N VAL A 67 -14.58 1.77 1.55
CA VAL A 67 -14.96 2.78 0.55
C VAL A 67 -14.49 4.18 0.97
N GLN A 68 -14.56 4.52 2.27
CA GLN A 68 -14.11 5.82 2.76
C GLN A 68 -12.61 6.04 2.57
N CYS A 69 -11.78 4.98 2.54
CA CYS A 69 -10.36 5.07 2.19
C CYS A 69 -10.11 5.65 0.78
N PHE A 70 -11.12 5.61 -0.10
CA PHE A 70 -11.03 6.17 -1.45
C PHE A 70 -11.57 7.60 -1.57
N VAL A 71 -12.31 8.09 -0.58
CA VAL A 71 -12.99 9.41 -0.65
C VAL A 71 -12.61 10.36 0.49
N GLN A 72 -11.89 9.87 1.51
CA GLN A 72 -11.44 10.65 2.66
C GLN A 72 -9.96 10.41 2.95
N PRO A 73 -9.27 11.38 3.59
CA PRO A 73 -7.88 11.18 4.02
C PRO A 73 -7.72 9.92 4.87
N MET A 74 -6.66 9.15 4.59
CA MET A 74 -6.40 7.83 5.18
C MET A 74 -6.56 7.74 6.72
N PRO A 75 -6.08 8.72 7.53
CA PRO A 75 -6.28 8.66 8.98
C PRO A 75 -7.75 8.70 9.41
N ALA A 76 -8.57 9.50 8.72
CA ALA A 76 -10.00 9.62 9.03
C ALA A 76 -10.77 8.35 8.65
N ALA A 77 -10.46 7.76 7.50
CA ALA A 77 -11.07 6.52 7.06
C ALA A 77 -10.69 5.33 7.98
N SER A 78 -9.43 5.27 8.42
CA SER A 78 -8.92 4.17 9.25
C SER A 78 -9.52 4.14 10.66
N GLU A 79 -9.91 5.29 11.21
CA GLU A 79 -10.60 5.37 12.52
C GLU A 79 -11.93 4.61 12.52
N LEU A 80 -12.59 4.50 11.37
CA LEU A 80 -13.85 3.76 11.24
C LEU A 80 -13.65 2.24 11.42
N HIS A 81 -12.48 1.70 11.10
CA HIS A 81 -12.17 0.30 11.41
C HIS A 81 -12.04 0.06 12.92
N VAL A 82 -11.48 1.01 13.68
CA VAL A 82 -11.41 0.92 15.14
C VAL A 82 -12.81 0.90 15.75
N GLN A 83 -13.69 1.78 15.26
CA GLN A 83 -15.10 1.79 15.66
C GLN A 83 -15.82 0.49 15.27
N GLY A 84 -15.58 0.00 14.05
CA GLY A 84 -16.14 -1.25 13.55
C GLY A 84 -15.72 -2.46 14.36
N GLU A 85 -14.45 -2.53 14.74
CA GLU A 85 -13.93 -3.56 15.63
C GLU A 85 -14.61 -3.53 17.01
N SER A 86 -14.68 -2.36 17.63
CA SER A 86 -15.33 -2.19 18.94
C SER A 86 -16.81 -2.61 18.91
N ALA A 87 -17.52 -2.23 17.84
CA ALA A 87 -18.91 -2.61 17.62
C ALA A 87 -19.06 -4.14 17.44
N SER A 88 -18.22 -4.75 16.60
CA SER A 88 -18.19 -6.20 16.40
C SER A 88 -17.92 -6.96 17.70
N LEU A 89 -16.92 -6.55 18.49
CA LEU A 89 -16.61 -7.19 19.77
C LEU A 89 -17.78 -7.09 20.76
N SER A 90 -18.41 -5.93 20.84
CA SER A 90 -19.57 -5.70 21.71
C SER A 90 -20.79 -6.55 21.31
N ALA A 91 -20.91 -6.87 20.01
CA ALA A 91 -21.93 -7.76 19.48
C ALA A 91 -21.55 -9.25 19.52
N GLY A 92 -20.33 -9.60 19.94
CA GLY A 92 -19.82 -10.98 19.90
C GLY A 92 -19.42 -11.47 18.51
N ASP A 93 -19.35 -10.59 17.51
CA ASP A 93 -18.93 -10.90 16.15
C ASP A 93 -17.40 -10.91 16.03
N ILE A 94 -16.81 -12.07 16.29
CA ILE A 94 -15.37 -12.25 16.21
C ILE A 94 -14.84 -12.16 14.77
N HIS A 95 -15.66 -12.49 13.76
CA HIS A 95 -15.23 -12.46 12.37
C HIS A 95 -14.95 -11.03 11.92
N PHE A 96 -15.93 -10.13 12.06
CA PHE A 96 -15.77 -8.74 11.66
C PHE A 96 -14.90 -7.93 12.62
N ALA A 97 -14.76 -8.35 13.89
CA ALA A 97 -13.73 -7.79 14.77
C ALA A 97 -12.32 -8.05 14.21
N CYS A 98 -12.03 -9.30 13.81
CA CYS A 98 -10.74 -9.65 13.21
C CYS A 98 -10.55 -8.98 11.84
N PHE A 99 -11.60 -8.85 11.03
CA PHE A 99 -11.50 -8.22 9.73
C PHE A 99 -11.22 -6.72 9.84
N ASN A 100 -11.98 -5.99 10.66
CA ASN A 100 -11.70 -4.56 10.91
C ASN A 100 -10.26 -4.35 11.44
N ARG A 101 -9.82 -5.19 12.37
CA ARG A 101 -8.44 -5.14 12.87
C ARG A 101 -7.40 -5.41 11.78
N LEU A 102 -7.67 -6.37 10.89
CA LEU A 102 -6.80 -6.67 9.74
C LEU A 102 -6.67 -5.46 8.81
N ALA A 103 -7.80 -4.89 8.40
CA ALA A 103 -7.85 -3.74 7.51
C ALA A 103 -7.14 -2.51 8.12
N TYR A 104 -7.37 -2.23 9.41
CA TYR A 104 -6.67 -1.15 10.11
C TYR A 104 -5.14 -1.32 10.08
N CYS A 105 -4.63 -2.53 10.37
CA CYS A 105 -3.19 -2.77 10.34
C CYS A 105 -2.60 -2.68 8.92
N LEU A 106 -3.36 -3.14 7.90
CA LEU A 106 -2.96 -2.98 6.50
C LEU A 106 -2.87 -1.50 6.13
N ASN A 107 -3.88 -0.69 6.49
CA ASN A 107 -3.87 0.75 6.24
C ASN A 107 -2.67 1.43 6.89
N MET A 108 -2.34 1.08 8.15
CA MET A 108 -1.14 1.61 8.81
C MET A 108 0.14 1.27 8.03
N PHE A 109 0.28 0.01 7.59
CA PHE A 109 1.45 -0.43 6.84
C PHE A 109 1.59 0.29 5.50
N TRP A 110 0.52 0.32 4.71
CA TRP A 110 0.53 0.89 3.36
C TRP A 110 0.55 2.42 3.32
N SER A 111 0.08 3.08 4.37
CA SER A 111 0.14 4.55 4.50
C SER A 111 1.49 5.09 5.00
N GLY A 112 2.47 4.23 5.22
CA GLY A 112 3.80 4.66 5.66
C GLY A 112 3.88 5.01 7.14
N THR A 113 2.98 4.47 7.98
CA THR A 113 3.15 4.57 9.42
C THR A 113 4.47 3.91 9.82
N GLN A 114 5.18 4.50 10.80
CA GLN A 114 6.48 4.01 11.26
C GLN A 114 6.43 2.50 11.59
N LEU A 115 7.30 1.72 10.96
CA LEU A 115 7.23 0.25 10.96
C LEU A 115 7.32 -0.37 12.37
N MET A 116 8.00 0.28 13.32
CA MET A 116 8.01 -0.20 14.70
C MET A 116 6.64 -0.12 15.38
N ASN A 117 5.85 0.93 15.09
CA ASN A 117 4.48 1.05 15.60
C ASN A 117 3.57 0.00 14.93
N VAL A 118 3.74 -0.19 13.62
CA VAL A 118 3.03 -1.23 12.84
C VAL A 118 3.36 -2.63 13.39
N LYS A 119 4.64 -2.90 13.68
CA LYS A 119 5.11 -4.18 14.22
C LYS A 119 4.45 -4.54 15.53
N ASN A 120 4.36 -3.58 16.46
CA ASN A 120 3.71 -3.80 17.75
C ASN A 120 2.22 -4.11 17.58
N LYS A 121 1.53 -3.35 16.72
CA LYS A 121 0.09 -3.57 16.46
C LYS A 121 -0.20 -4.89 15.76
N ILE A 122 0.62 -5.29 14.79
CA ILE A 122 0.52 -6.59 14.13
C ILE A 122 0.74 -7.73 15.13
N ALA A 123 1.69 -7.60 16.06
CA ALA A 123 1.94 -8.63 17.08
C ALA A 123 0.71 -8.83 17.99
N GLU A 124 0.11 -7.74 18.48
CA GLU A 124 -1.15 -7.77 19.24
C GLU A 124 -2.29 -8.42 18.44
N ALA A 125 -2.43 -8.05 17.16
CA ALA A 125 -3.44 -8.60 16.28
C ALA A 125 -3.26 -10.10 16.03
N CYS A 126 -2.04 -10.55 15.75
CA CYS A 126 -1.72 -11.97 15.57
C CYS A 126 -2.06 -12.81 16.79
N LEU A 127 -1.73 -12.34 18.00
CA LEU A 127 -2.04 -13.04 19.25
C LEU A 127 -3.56 -13.20 19.42
N PHE A 128 -4.32 -12.13 19.21
CA PHE A 128 -5.77 -12.16 19.29
C PHE A 128 -6.41 -13.08 18.25
N MET A 129 -6.01 -12.97 16.98
CA MET A 129 -6.57 -13.81 15.91
C MET A 129 -6.24 -15.29 16.11
N LYS A 130 -5.06 -15.59 16.70
CA LYS A 130 -4.67 -16.95 17.08
C LYS A 130 -5.54 -17.49 18.22
N ASP A 131 -5.75 -16.72 19.29
CA ASP A 131 -6.65 -17.09 20.40
C ASP A 131 -8.07 -17.40 19.91
N LYS A 132 -8.55 -16.61 18.94
CA LYS A 132 -9.86 -16.76 18.34
C LYS A 132 -9.96 -17.79 17.21
N ASN A 133 -8.85 -18.48 16.88
CA ASN A 133 -8.76 -19.41 15.75
C ASN A 133 -9.32 -18.82 14.44
N ASN A 134 -9.03 -17.54 14.17
CA ASN A 134 -9.60 -16.80 13.05
C ASN A 134 -8.71 -16.90 11.80
N HIS A 135 -9.33 -17.14 10.64
CA HIS A 135 -8.61 -17.32 9.37
C HIS A 135 -7.85 -16.06 8.91
N SER A 136 -8.28 -14.86 9.31
CA SER A 136 -7.59 -13.59 8.98
C SER A 136 -6.14 -13.52 9.49
N LEU A 137 -5.77 -14.37 10.46
CA LEU A 137 -4.40 -14.50 10.95
C LEU A 137 -3.40 -14.73 9.82
N ILE A 138 -3.76 -15.50 8.79
CA ILE A 138 -2.81 -15.85 7.74
C ILE A 138 -2.40 -14.62 6.90
N PHE A 139 -3.36 -13.74 6.59
CA PHE A 139 -3.11 -12.50 5.84
C PHE A 139 -2.29 -11.53 6.68
N MET A 140 -2.57 -11.45 7.98
CA MET A 140 -1.78 -10.68 8.93
C MET A 140 -0.32 -11.15 8.99
N GLN A 141 -0.09 -12.47 9.02
CA GLN A 141 1.24 -13.06 9.05
C GLN A 141 2.01 -12.89 7.73
N ILE A 142 1.34 -12.92 6.57
CA ILE A 142 1.97 -12.59 5.28
C ILE A 142 2.51 -11.16 5.31
N MET A 143 1.69 -10.18 5.71
CA MET A 143 2.14 -8.80 5.87
C MET A 143 3.27 -8.68 6.88
N GLN A 144 3.14 -9.33 8.05
CA GLN A 144 4.19 -9.35 9.08
C GLN A 144 5.53 -9.82 8.51
N SER A 145 5.52 -10.89 7.72
CA SER A 145 6.74 -11.45 7.13
C SER A 145 7.44 -10.47 6.18
N SER A 146 6.68 -9.71 5.37
CA SER A 146 7.24 -8.68 4.49
C SER A 146 7.81 -7.50 5.27
N MET A 147 7.08 -7.02 6.28
CA MET A 147 7.56 -5.95 7.15
C MET A 147 8.85 -6.35 7.88
N LEU A 148 8.96 -7.61 8.35
CA LEU A 148 10.17 -8.08 9.01
C LEU A 148 11.38 -8.11 8.05
N VAL A 149 11.19 -8.43 6.77
CA VAL A 149 12.26 -8.32 5.76
C VAL A 149 12.70 -6.87 5.56
N LEU A 150 11.76 -5.90 5.53
CA LEU A 150 12.11 -4.48 5.41
C LEU A 150 12.91 -3.96 6.62
N ILE A 151 12.68 -4.52 7.80
CA ILE A 151 13.37 -4.13 9.04
C ILE A 151 14.71 -4.87 9.19
N GLY A 152 14.71 -6.20 9.05
CA GLY A 152 15.82 -7.09 9.41
C GLY A 152 16.60 -7.69 8.23
N GLY A 153 16.14 -7.48 7.00
CA GLY A 153 16.84 -7.89 5.78
C GLY A 153 16.99 -9.41 5.64
N ASP A 154 18.15 -9.83 5.14
CA ASP A 154 18.45 -11.21 4.74
C ASP A 154 18.28 -12.22 5.88
N ALA A 155 18.46 -11.79 7.14
CA ALA A 155 18.26 -12.64 8.31
C ALA A 155 16.81 -13.15 8.46
N GLU A 156 15.83 -12.43 7.90
CA GLU A 156 14.42 -12.79 7.97
C GLU A 156 13.92 -13.60 6.76
N VAL A 157 14.68 -13.61 5.66
CA VAL A 157 14.30 -14.30 4.41
C VAL A 157 14.09 -15.81 4.60
N PRO A 158 14.96 -16.58 5.30
CA PRO A 158 14.73 -18.01 5.52
C PRO A 158 13.44 -18.30 6.30
N LYS A 159 13.16 -17.51 7.35
CA LYS A 159 11.94 -17.67 8.17
C LYS A 159 10.70 -17.38 7.35
N ARG A 160 10.73 -16.32 6.54
CA ARG A 160 9.66 -15.97 5.62
C ARG A 160 9.41 -17.08 4.60
N ASN A 161 10.45 -17.60 3.96
CA ASN A 161 10.31 -18.64 2.95
C ASN A 161 9.72 -19.93 3.55
N ALA A 162 10.19 -20.36 4.73
CA ALA A 162 9.62 -21.50 5.43
C ALA A 162 8.13 -21.30 5.77
N PHE A 163 7.76 -20.09 6.23
CA PHE A 163 6.36 -19.73 6.46
C PHE A 163 5.54 -19.79 5.16
N LEU A 164 6.00 -19.16 4.07
CA LEU A 164 5.28 -19.14 2.80
C LEU A 164 5.08 -20.53 2.19
N MET A 165 6.06 -21.42 2.31
CA MET A 165 5.92 -22.82 1.89
C MET A 165 4.77 -23.51 2.63
N SER A 166 4.68 -23.33 3.96
CA SER A 166 3.57 -23.90 4.76
C SER A 166 2.18 -23.37 4.38
N VAL A 167 2.14 -22.19 3.77
CA VAL A 167 0.91 -21.51 3.36
C VAL A 167 0.52 -21.87 1.93
N GLN A 168 1.50 -22.13 1.06
CA GLN A 168 1.30 -22.53 -0.33
C GLN A 168 0.56 -23.87 -0.46
N ASP A 169 0.77 -24.78 0.50
CA ASP A 169 0.10 -26.08 0.58
C ASP A 169 -1.43 -25.99 0.74
N LYS A 170 -1.96 -24.84 1.19
CA LYS A 170 -3.40 -24.65 1.40
C LYS A 170 -4.20 -24.49 0.10
N GLN A 171 -3.55 -24.30 -1.05
CA GLN A 171 -4.16 -24.15 -2.39
C GLN A 171 -5.31 -23.12 -2.51
N GLU A 172 -5.44 -22.18 -1.57
CA GLU A 172 -6.47 -21.13 -1.63
C GLU A 172 -6.00 -19.96 -2.51
N SER A 173 -6.80 -19.61 -3.53
CA SER A 173 -6.46 -18.58 -4.52
C SER A 173 -6.14 -17.22 -3.90
N ARG A 174 -6.93 -16.76 -2.91
CA ARG A 174 -6.72 -15.47 -2.22
C ARG A 174 -5.41 -15.40 -1.46
N ILE A 175 -5.03 -16.49 -0.79
CA ILE A 175 -3.77 -16.60 -0.09
C ILE A 175 -2.62 -16.49 -1.10
N GLN A 176 -2.66 -17.29 -2.17
CA GLN A 176 -1.58 -17.29 -3.16
C GLN A 176 -1.48 -15.96 -3.92
N TYR A 177 -2.60 -15.30 -4.18
CA TYR A 177 -2.66 -13.93 -4.72
C TYR A 177 -1.96 -12.93 -3.80
N THR A 178 -2.24 -13.00 -2.50
CA THR A 178 -1.61 -12.13 -1.48
C THR A 178 -0.10 -12.40 -1.39
N VAL A 179 0.32 -13.66 -1.42
CA VAL A 179 1.75 -14.02 -1.42
C VAL A 179 2.46 -13.50 -2.67
N ALA A 180 1.87 -13.67 -3.85
CA ALA A 180 2.44 -13.18 -5.10
C ALA A 180 2.60 -11.65 -5.06
N PHE A 181 1.58 -10.93 -4.59
CA PHE A 181 1.64 -9.49 -4.39
C PHE A 181 2.78 -9.07 -3.45
N HIS A 182 2.87 -9.68 -2.28
CA HIS A 182 3.93 -9.36 -1.31
C HIS A 182 5.34 -9.69 -1.81
N ASN A 183 5.49 -10.65 -2.71
CA ASN A 183 6.76 -10.92 -3.38
C ASN A 183 7.09 -9.84 -4.42
N ILE A 184 6.14 -9.36 -5.23
CA ILE A 184 6.33 -8.21 -6.13
C ILE A 184 6.77 -7.00 -5.33
N TYR A 185 6.05 -6.70 -4.25
CA TYR A 185 6.33 -5.57 -3.38
C TYR A 185 7.75 -5.61 -2.81
N LEU A 186 8.17 -6.75 -2.24
CA LEU A 186 9.54 -6.89 -1.75
C LEU A 186 10.57 -6.82 -2.87
N ALA A 187 10.30 -7.39 -4.04
CA ALA A 187 11.22 -7.36 -5.16
C ALA A 187 11.49 -5.94 -5.65
N LEU A 188 10.44 -5.11 -5.74
CA LEU A 188 10.55 -3.70 -6.09
C LEU A 188 11.26 -2.89 -5.01
N ILE A 189 10.81 -3.00 -3.76
CA ILE A 189 11.35 -2.18 -2.67
C ILE A 189 12.79 -2.59 -2.37
N MET A 190 13.11 -3.87 -2.23
CA MET A 190 14.48 -4.31 -1.95
C MET A 190 15.39 -4.24 -3.19
N GLY A 191 14.83 -4.21 -4.40
CA GLY A 191 15.58 -4.21 -5.66
C GLY A 191 16.25 -5.56 -5.92
N GLU A 192 15.57 -6.66 -5.60
CA GLU A 192 16.12 -8.02 -5.63
C GLU A 192 15.02 -9.08 -5.81
N GLY A 193 15.27 -10.12 -6.61
CA GLY A 193 14.36 -11.25 -6.79
C GLY A 193 13.66 -11.30 -8.15
N GLU A 194 12.84 -12.35 -8.32
CA GLU A 194 12.23 -12.74 -9.59
C GLU A 194 10.96 -11.94 -9.89
N LEU A 195 11.10 -10.62 -10.14
CA LEU A 195 9.97 -9.69 -10.34
C LEU A 195 8.98 -10.20 -11.40
N ARG A 196 9.49 -10.64 -12.56
CA ARG A 196 8.66 -11.14 -13.67
C ARG A 196 7.82 -12.34 -13.26
N GLN A 197 8.43 -13.32 -12.61
CA GLN A 197 7.74 -14.53 -12.15
C GLN A 197 6.63 -14.18 -11.15
N HIS A 198 6.91 -13.28 -10.21
CA HIS A 198 5.92 -12.85 -9.22
C HIS A 198 4.77 -12.06 -9.84
N TYR A 199 5.07 -11.21 -10.82
CA TYR A 199 4.09 -10.47 -11.61
C TYR A 199 3.13 -11.40 -12.37
N GLU A 200 3.65 -12.37 -13.12
CA GLU A 200 2.86 -13.37 -13.86
C GLU A 200 2.01 -14.23 -12.90
N ALA A 201 2.58 -14.64 -11.76
CA ALA A 201 1.84 -15.38 -10.74
C ALA A 201 0.70 -14.57 -10.12
N PHE A 202 0.86 -13.25 -9.96
CA PHE A 202 -0.19 -12.38 -9.44
C PHE A 202 -1.37 -12.26 -10.40
N LEU A 203 -1.10 -12.07 -11.70
CA LEU A 203 -2.14 -11.93 -12.73
C LEU A 203 -2.97 -13.21 -12.90
N THR A 204 -2.33 -14.38 -12.82
CA THR A 204 -3.02 -15.68 -12.98
C THR A 204 -3.91 -16.06 -11.80
N LYS A 205 -3.66 -15.49 -10.61
CA LYS A 205 -4.32 -15.88 -9.35
C LYS A 205 -5.33 -14.87 -8.85
N GLN A 206 -5.62 -13.83 -9.65
CA GLN A 206 -6.53 -12.76 -9.25
C GLN A 206 -7.93 -13.31 -8.91
N PRO A 207 -8.44 -13.04 -7.70
CA PRO A 207 -9.76 -13.53 -7.31
C PRO A 207 -10.87 -12.87 -8.13
N LYS A 208 -11.90 -13.65 -8.48
CA LYS A 208 -13.07 -13.17 -9.22
C LYS A 208 -14.04 -12.45 -8.29
N SER A 209 -14.00 -11.13 -8.32
CA SER A 209 -14.98 -10.20 -7.73
C SER A 209 -15.06 -10.16 -6.19
N GLY A 210 -15.36 -8.96 -5.70
CA GLY A 210 -15.52 -8.56 -4.31
C GLY A 210 -15.73 -7.05 -4.28
N GLY A 211 -16.23 -6.50 -3.17
CA GLY A 211 -16.27 -5.04 -2.99
C GLY A 211 -14.88 -4.43 -3.09
N ILE A 212 -14.80 -3.12 -3.34
CA ILE A 212 -13.52 -2.40 -3.30
C ILE A 212 -12.90 -2.51 -1.91
N LEU A 213 -11.59 -2.75 -1.87
CA LEU A 213 -10.78 -2.73 -0.64
C LEU A 213 -9.60 -1.80 -0.87
N TYR A 214 -9.15 -1.09 0.17
CA TYR A 214 -8.00 -0.18 0.04
C TYR A 214 -6.73 -0.89 -0.39
N SER A 215 -6.51 -2.14 0.04
CA SER A 215 -5.37 -2.95 -0.45
C SER A 215 -5.34 -3.08 -1.98
N GLU A 216 -6.50 -3.03 -2.66
CA GLU A 216 -6.54 -3.10 -4.12
C GLU A 216 -5.92 -1.85 -4.77
N SER A 217 -6.00 -0.67 -4.14
CA SER A 217 -5.32 0.52 -4.69
C SER A 217 -3.80 0.37 -4.61
N VAL A 218 -3.31 -0.23 -3.53
CA VAL A 218 -1.88 -0.54 -3.36
C VAL A 218 -1.44 -1.58 -4.38
N HIS A 219 -2.27 -2.60 -4.63
CA HIS A 219 -2.01 -3.58 -5.68
C HIS A 219 -1.87 -2.92 -7.04
N VAL A 220 -2.81 -2.06 -7.43
CA VAL A 220 -2.77 -1.31 -8.68
C VAL A 220 -1.50 -0.47 -8.79
N PHE A 221 -1.13 0.26 -7.73
CA PHE A 221 0.07 1.08 -7.71
C PHE A 221 1.37 0.28 -7.87
N ILE A 222 1.59 -0.74 -7.04
CA ILE A 222 2.83 -1.52 -7.04
C ILE A 222 2.95 -2.39 -8.30
N VAL A 223 1.84 -2.94 -8.81
CA VAL A 223 1.84 -3.72 -10.06
C VAL A 223 2.13 -2.82 -11.27
N ALA A 224 1.66 -1.58 -11.27
CA ALA A 224 2.00 -0.63 -12.33
C ALA A 224 3.50 -0.28 -12.34
N LEU A 225 4.10 -0.05 -11.16
CA LEU A 225 5.55 0.12 -11.04
C LEU A 225 6.32 -1.10 -11.56
N ALA A 226 5.88 -2.30 -11.19
CA ALA A 226 6.47 -3.55 -11.70
C ALA A 226 6.36 -3.63 -13.23
N ALA A 227 5.20 -3.29 -13.79
CA ALA A 227 4.98 -3.31 -15.22
C ALA A 227 5.92 -2.32 -15.95
N PHE A 228 6.07 -1.08 -15.46
CA PHE A 228 7.00 -0.13 -16.08
C PHE A 228 8.47 -0.56 -15.94
N GLY A 229 8.86 -1.16 -14.81
CA GLY A 229 10.19 -1.77 -14.66
C GLY A 229 10.45 -2.88 -15.68
N LEU A 230 9.51 -3.82 -15.80
CA LEU A 230 9.60 -4.93 -16.76
C LEU A 230 9.57 -4.44 -18.21
N TYR A 231 8.81 -3.39 -18.51
CA TYR A 231 8.82 -2.75 -19.83
C TYR A 231 10.21 -2.18 -20.16
N ARG A 232 10.85 -1.47 -19.23
CA ARG A 232 12.20 -0.93 -19.45
C ARG A 232 13.25 -2.02 -19.66
N GLU A 233 13.13 -3.13 -18.94
CA GLU A 233 14.05 -4.26 -19.07
C GLU A 233 13.89 -5.03 -20.39
N SER A 234 12.64 -5.24 -20.83
CA SER A 234 12.33 -6.16 -21.93
C SER A 234 11.97 -5.48 -23.25
N GLY A 235 11.54 -4.22 -23.22
CA GLY A 235 10.92 -3.53 -24.35
C GLY A 235 9.53 -4.04 -24.74
N ASP A 236 8.95 -4.98 -23.98
CA ASP A 236 7.65 -5.59 -24.30
C ASP A 236 6.51 -4.61 -23.98
N LEU A 237 5.84 -4.13 -25.03
CA LEU A 237 4.75 -3.16 -24.96
C LEU A 237 3.54 -3.66 -24.15
N SER A 238 3.36 -4.97 -23.98
CA SER A 238 2.26 -5.51 -23.16
C SER A 238 2.38 -5.08 -21.70
N PHE A 239 3.60 -4.92 -21.18
CA PHE A 239 3.82 -4.38 -19.83
C PHE A 239 3.50 -2.88 -19.76
N ALA A 240 3.88 -2.09 -20.77
CA ALA A 240 3.55 -0.67 -20.83
C ALA A 240 2.02 -0.46 -20.90
N GLU A 241 1.32 -1.25 -21.71
CA GLU A 241 -0.15 -1.21 -21.82
C GLU A 241 -0.83 -1.61 -20.51
N SER A 242 -0.29 -2.61 -19.81
CA SER A 242 -0.76 -2.97 -18.47
C SER A 242 -0.62 -1.77 -17.54
N GLY A 243 0.61 -1.25 -17.36
CA GLY A 243 0.90 -0.12 -16.49
C GLY A 243 0.00 1.09 -16.75
N ARG A 244 -0.24 1.44 -18.02
CA ARG A 244 -1.13 2.54 -18.41
C ARG A 244 -2.58 2.35 -17.95
N LYS A 245 -3.11 1.12 -17.99
CA LYS A 245 -4.46 0.83 -17.47
C LYS A 245 -4.55 1.11 -15.97
N GLN A 246 -3.50 0.74 -15.22
CA GLN A 246 -3.43 1.04 -13.79
C GLN A 246 -3.25 2.54 -13.52
N VAL A 247 -2.45 3.26 -14.32
CA VAL A 247 -2.33 4.73 -14.22
C VAL A 247 -3.70 5.41 -14.34
N GLN A 248 -4.50 5.01 -15.35
CA GLN A 248 -5.84 5.56 -15.55
C GLN A 248 -6.75 5.31 -14.34
N GLN A 249 -6.67 4.12 -13.74
CA GLN A 249 -7.44 3.78 -12.55
C GLN A 249 -7.05 4.63 -11.34
N VAL A 250 -5.75 4.80 -11.06
CA VAL A 250 -5.28 5.65 -9.95
C VAL A 250 -5.67 7.12 -10.18
N LYS A 251 -5.62 7.59 -11.44
CA LYS A 251 -6.07 8.93 -11.80
C LYS A 251 -7.55 9.15 -11.46
N VAL A 252 -8.42 8.18 -11.77
CA VAL A 252 -9.85 8.25 -11.40
C VAL A 252 -10.01 8.41 -9.89
N TRP A 253 -9.29 7.63 -9.08
CA TRP A 253 -9.34 7.75 -7.62
C TRP A 253 -8.78 9.08 -7.09
N SER A 254 -7.73 9.62 -7.71
CA SER A 254 -7.15 10.92 -7.35
C SER A 254 -8.10 12.09 -7.67
N ASP A 255 -8.72 12.06 -8.85
CA ASP A 255 -9.55 13.16 -9.35
C ASP A 255 -10.95 13.15 -8.73
N GLN A 256 -11.56 11.96 -8.61
CA GLN A 256 -12.95 11.82 -8.16
C GLN A 256 -13.06 11.41 -6.70
N GLY A 257 -12.04 10.79 -6.13
CA GLY A 257 -12.05 10.22 -4.79
C GLY A 257 -11.38 11.13 -3.77
N CYS A 258 -10.10 10.87 -3.50
CA CYS A 258 -9.32 11.57 -2.49
C CYS A 258 -7.92 11.90 -3.01
N THR A 259 -7.70 13.15 -3.42
CA THR A 259 -6.40 13.65 -3.87
C THR A 259 -5.30 13.39 -2.83
N TRP A 260 -5.60 13.54 -1.53
CA TRP A 260 -4.65 13.26 -0.45
C TRP A 260 -4.07 11.84 -0.50
N ASN A 261 -4.88 10.84 -0.84
CA ASN A 261 -4.45 9.44 -0.78
C ASN A 261 -3.82 8.93 -2.09
N PHE A 262 -4.11 9.55 -3.23
CA PHE A 262 -3.77 8.98 -4.55
C PHE A 262 -3.00 9.90 -5.50
N GLN A 263 -2.90 11.20 -5.21
CA GLN A 263 -2.20 12.12 -6.11
C GLN A 263 -0.72 11.75 -6.26
N HIS A 264 -0.05 11.38 -5.16
CA HIS A 264 1.38 11.07 -5.19
C HIS A 264 1.67 9.78 -5.93
N THR A 265 0.82 8.75 -5.80
CA THR A 265 0.96 7.50 -6.57
C THR A 265 0.66 7.72 -8.04
N PHE A 266 -0.37 8.50 -8.40
CA PHE A 266 -0.63 8.89 -9.79
C PHE A 266 0.59 9.57 -10.42
N LEU A 267 1.12 10.61 -9.76
CA LEU A 267 2.27 11.36 -10.26
C LEU A 267 3.52 10.50 -10.39
N LEU A 268 3.77 9.59 -9.45
CA LEU A 268 4.93 8.70 -9.52
C LEU A 268 4.80 7.70 -10.68
N LEU A 269 3.61 7.15 -10.90
CA LEU A 269 3.36 6.26 -12.04
C LEU A 269 3.47 7.02 -13.37
N SER A 270 3.00 8.27 -13.45
CA SER A 270 3.20 9.12 -14.62
C SER A 270 4.69 9.38 -14.87
N ALA A 271 5.49 9.56 -13.82
CA ALA A 271 6.94 9.71 -13.96
C ALA A 271 7.60 8.47 -14.57
N GLU A 272 7.22 7.29 -14.08
CA GLU A 272 7.74 6.00 -14.56
C GLU A 272 7.28 5.67 -15.98
N GLU A 273 6.04 6.04 -16.35
CA GLU A 273 5.54 5.92 -17.72
C GLU A 273 6.31 6.83 -18.67
N SER A 274 6.41 8.13 -18.37
CA SER A 274 7.17 9.08 -19.17
C SER A 274 8.64 8.68 -19.27
N TYR A 275 9.20 8.13 -18.18
CA TYR A 275 10.57 7.64 -18.19
C TYR A 275 10.74 6.47 -19.15
N GLY A 276 9.86 5.46 -19.08
CA GLY A 276 9.89 4.32 -20.00
C GLY A 276 9.70 4.71 -21.47
N LEU A 277 8.95 5.77 -21.75
CA LEU A 277 8.72 6.28 -23.11
C LEU A 277 9.82 7.22 -23.63
N GLY A 278 10.80 7.56 -22.81
CA GLY A 278 11.90 8.47 -23.18
C GLY A 278 11.56 9.96 -23.08
N ASP A 279 10.41 10.33 -22.52
CA ASP A 279 10.08 11.74 -22.24
C ASP A 279 10.66 12.15 -20.88
N TYR A 280 11.95 12.43 -20.87
CA TYR A 280 12.69 12.77 -19.66
C TYR A 280 12.30 14.11 -19.04
N VAL A 281 11.73 15.03 -19.82
CA VAL A 281 11.27 16.33 -19.31
C VAL A 281 10.01 16.12 -18.47
N ALA A 282 9.02 15.40 -19.01
CA ALA A 282 7.80 15.07 -18.29
C ALA A 282 8.07 14.16 -17.09
N ALA A 283 8.99 13.19 -17.22
CA ALA A 283 9.39 12.32 -16.12
C ALA A 283 9.97 13.13 -14.95
N LYS A 284 10.90 14.05 -15.23
CA LYS A 284 11.55 14.90 -14.22
C LYS A 284 10.53 15.75 -13.44
N GLU A 285 9.61 16.39 -14.15
CA GLU A 285 8.55 17.19 -13.52
C GLU A 285 7.63 16.32 -12.65
N SER A 286 7.24 15.15 -13.17
CA SER A 286 6.37 14.21 -12.47
C SER A 286 7.02 13.66 -11.19
N TYR A 287 8.31 13.30 -11.20
CA TYR A 287 9.03 12.88 -9.99
C TYR A 287 9.03 13.98 -8.92
N LYS A 288 9.36 15.22 -9.32
CA LYS A 288 9.36 16.37 -8.39
C LYS A 288 7.99 16.55 -7.74
N ASN A 289 6.92 16.49 -8.54
CA ASN A 289 5.56 16.66 -8.04
C ASN A 289 5.11 15.47 -7.17
N ALA A 290 5.48 14.24 -7.53
CA ALA A 290 5.19 13.03 -6.77
C ALA A 290 5.82 13.07 -5.37
N ILE A 291 7.10 13.46 -5.29
CA ILE A 291 7.83 13.63 -4.03
C ILE A 291 7.14 14.67 -3.16
N ALA A 292 6.86 15.86 -3.70
CA ALA A 292 6.21 16.93 -2.96
C ALA A 292 4.83 16.52 -2.44
N ALA A 293 4.03 15.83 -3.25
CA ALA A 293 2.72 15.32 -2.85
C ALA A 293 2.84 14.26 -1.74
N ALA A 294 3.74 13.29 -1.87
CA ALA A 294 3.92 12.23 -0.86
C ALA A 294 4.36 12.81 0.50
N GLU A 295 5.28 13.79 0.49
CA GLU A 295 5.72 14.47 1.71
C GLU A 295 4.60 15.30 2.36
N ASN A 296 3.90 16.12 1.57
CA ASN A 296 2.79 16.94 2.06
C ASN A 296 1.66 16.09 2.66
N HIS A 297 1.38 14.94 2.03
CA HIS A 297 0.34 14.01 2.47
C HIS A 297 0.81 12.99 3.52
N ARG A 298 2.10 13.04 3.89
CA ARG A 298 2.75 12.23 4.95
C ARG A 298 2.82 10.73 4.68
N PHE A 299 2.92 10.32 3.42
CA PHE A 299 3.18 8.93 3.02
C PHE A 299 4.69 8.67 2.99
N ALA A 300 5.28 8.39 4.16
CA ALA A 300 6.74 8.32 4.32
C ALA A 300 7.40 7.21 3.45
N ASN A 301 6.73 6.07 3.32
CA ASN A 301 7.15 4.96 2.45
C ASN A 301 7.16 5.37 0.98
N ASP A 302 6.10 6.02 0.50
CA ASP A 302 5.98 6.40 -0.90
C ASP A 302 6.91 7.57 -1.24
N ALA A 303 7.15 8.50 -0.29
CA ALA A 303 8.17 9.53 -0.43
C ALA A 303 9.58 8.90 -0.57
N ALA A 304 9.91 7.90 0.26
CA ALA A 304 11.20 7.19 0.17
C ALA A 304 11.37 6.51 -1.20
N LEU A 305 10.32 5.82 -1.67
CA LEU A 305 10.31 5.17 -2.98
C LEU A 305 10.42 6.18 -4.12
N ALA A 306 9.68 7.28 -4.07
CA ALA A 306 9.73 8.33 -5.10
C ALA A 306 11.12 8.96 -5.20
N TYR A 307 11.78 9.23 -4.07
CA TYR A 307 13.16 9.68 -4.05
C TYR A 307 14.12 8.65 -4.64
N GLU A 308 13.96 7.36 -4.31
CA GLU A 308 14.84 6.31 -4.85
C GLU A 308 14.70 6.18 -6.37
N LEU A 309 13.47 6.15 -6.87
CA LEU A 309 13.19 6.06 -8.30
C LEU A 309 13.69 7.29 -9.06
N ALA A 310 13.48 8.49 -8.52
CA ALA A 310 14.06 9.72 -9.06
C ALA A 310 15.60 9.66 -9.07
N GLY A 311 16.22 9.12 -8.01
CA GLY A 311 17.67 8.92 -7.95
C GLY A 311 18.19 8.01 -9.06
N ARG A 312 17.48 6.91 -9.35
CA ARG A 312 17.80 6.00 -10.46
C ARG A 312 17.64 6.69 -11.82
N PHE A 313 16.54 7.42 -12.01
CA PHE A 313 16.30 8.22 -13.21
C PHE A 313 17.44 9.22 -13.48
N TYR A 314 17.87 9.99 -12.47
CA TYR A 314 18.96 10.94 -12.65
C TYR A 314 20.32 10.25 -12.89
N MET A 315 20.56 9.08 -12.27
CA MET A 315 21.75 8.29 -12.55
C MET A 315 21.81 7.87 -14.03
N GLU A 316 20.71 7.32 -14.54
CA GLU A 316 20.62 6.78 -15.90
C GLU A 316 20.60 7.89 -16.97
N THR A 317 20.11 9.08 -16.63
CA THR A 317 20.15 10.27 -17.51
C THR A 317 21.43 11.11 -17.38
N GLY A 318 22.35 10.73 -16.49
CA GLY A 318 23.69 11.31 -16.38
C GLY A 318 23.85 12.49 -15.40
N ASP A 319 22.79 12.88 -14.67
CA ASP A 319 22.87 13.90 -13.62
C ASP A 319 23.25 13.27 -12.27
N ILE A 320 24.56 13.00 -12.12
CA ILE A 320 25.12 12.31 -10.95
C ILE A 320 24.88 13.09 -9.64
N SER A 321 24.93 14.43 -9.68
CA SER A 321 24.73 15.26 -8.49
C SER A 321 23.29 15.14 -7.98
N SER A 322 22.31 15.33 -8.87
CA SER A 322 20.89 15.15 -8.52
C SER A 322 20.62 13.72 -8.06
N SER A 323 21.20 12.73 -8.73
CA SER A 323 21.06 11.33 -8.35
C SER A 323 21.48 11.06 -6.90
N LEU A 324 22.68 11.53 -6.51
CA LEU A 324 23.20 11.34 -5.16
C LEU A 324 22.32 12.05 -4.10
N GLU A 325 21.84 13.25 -4.40
CA GLU A 325 20.95 13.98 -3.49
C GLU A 325 19.64 13.21 -3.24
N HIS A 326 19.01 12.70 -4.30
CA HIS A 326 17.78 11.95 -4.19
C HIS A 326 17.97 10.63 -3.44
N PHE A 327 19.08 9.91 -3.68
CA PHE A 327 19.38 8.70 -2.92
C PHE A 327 19.63 8.95 -1.43
N ARG A 328 20.29 10.05 -1.07
CA ARG A 328 20.46 10.44 0.35
C ARG A 328 19.12 10.72 1.03
N LYS A 329 18.22 11.44 0.34
CA LYS A 329 16.86 11.68 0.84
C LYS A 329 16.04 10.40 0.94
N ALA A 330 16.11 9.52 -0.06
CA ALA A 330 15.47 8.20 0.01
C ALA A 330 15.95 7.40 1.23
N HIS A 331 17.26 7.35 1.47
CA HIS A 331 17.85 6.70 2.65
C HIS A 331 17.29 7.27 3.95
N GLU A 332 17.27 8.59 4.12
CA GLU A 332 16.71 9.27 5.29
C GLU A 332 15.23 8.91 5.52
N LYS A 333 14.42 8.92 4.44
CA LYS A 333 13.00 8.57 4.52
C LYS A 333 12.77 7.10 4.85
N TYR A 334 13.52 6.17 4.26
CA TYR A 334 13.45 4.75 4.62
C TYR A 334 13.84 4.52 6.09
N HIS A 335 14.87 5.21 6.57
CA HIS A 335 15.30 5.15 7.96
C HIS A 335 14.20 5.69 8.90
N THR A 336 13.62 6.85 8.59
CA THR A 336 12.54 7.48 9.38
C THR A 336 11.28 6.60 9.40
N TRP A 337 10.92 6.01 8.27
CA TRP A 337 9.83 5.05 8.18
C TRP A 337 10.13 3.76 8.97
N GLY A 338 11.40 3.42 9.19
CA GLY A 338 11.84 2.26 9.97
C GLY A 338 12.17 1.02 9.13
N ALA A 339 12.27 1.17 7.80
CA ALA A 339 12.72 0.12 6.90
C ALA A 339 14.26 0.05 6.90
N VAL A 340 14.83 -0.29 8.06
CA VAL A 340 16.28 -0.19 8.34
C VAL A 340 17.10 -1.02 7.35
N ALA A 341 16.73 -2.27 7.09
CA ALA A 341 17.46 -3.11 6.16
C ALA A 341 17.43 -2.55 4.73
N LYS A 342 16.30 -1.96 4.31
CA LYS A 342 16.21 -1.27 3.02
C LYS A 342 17.11 -0.03 2.98
N ALA A 343 17.13 0.76 4.05
CA ALA A 343 18.00 1.93 4.15
C ALA A 343 19.49 1.52 4.08
N ASP A 344 19.93 0.55 4.89
CA ASP A 344 21.32 0.05 4.90
C ASP A 344 21.76 -0.50 3.53
N ARG A 345 20.84 -1.16 2.83
CA ARG A 345 21.07 -1.67 1.48
C ARG A 345 21.23 -0.53 0.47
N LEU A 346 20.38 0.50 0.53
CA LEU A 346 20.52 1.69 -0.30
C LEU A 346 21.82 2.44 0.01
N PHE A 347 22.21 2.56 1.27
CA PHE A 347 23.48 3.14 1.68
C PHE A 347 24.67 2.40 1.07
N SER A 348 24.66 1.07 1.12
CA SER A 348 25.68 0.22 0.50
C SER A 348 25.74 0.41 -1.02
N TYR A 349 24.58 0.51 -1.68
CA TYR A 349 24.51 0.84 -3.12
C TYR A 349 25.12 2.21 -3.42
N ILE A 350 24.79 3.24 -2.64
CA ILE A 350 25.34 4.60 -2.81
C ILE A 350 26.87 4.56 -2.69
N ASN A 351 27.41 3.96 -1.63
CA ASN A 351 28.86 3.91 -1.44
C ASN A 351 29.57 3.19 -2.59
N ASN A 352 29.06 2.04 -3.03
CA ASN A 352 29.67 1.29 -4.12
C ASN A 352 29.57 2.02 -5.47
N LYS A 353 28.42 2.64 -5.75
CA LYS A 353 28.16 3.28 -7.05
C LYS A 353 28.84 4.64 -7.18
N PHE A 354 28.92 5.40 -6.08
CA PHE A 354 29.47 6.76 -6.05
C PHE A 354 30.91 6.86 -5.56
N ALA A 355 31.54 5.77 -5.09
CA ALA A 355 32.94 5.75 -4.67
C ALA A 355 33.91 6.32 -5.72
N ASN A 356 33.64 6.10 -7.01
CA ASN A 356 34.49 6.61 -8.10
C ASN A 356 34.20 8.08 -8.48
N PHE A 357 33.08 8.64 -8.00
CA PHE A 357 32.65 10.01 -8.29
C PHE A 357 32.95 10.98 -7.12
N LEU A 358 33.19 10.42 -5.93
CA LEU A 358 33.60 11.15 -4.73
C LEU A 358 35.12 11.09 -4.63
N ASP A 359 35.79 12.18 -5.01
CA ASP A 359 37.23 12.34 -4.84
C ASP A 359 37.62 12.11 -3.37
N VAL A 360 38.79 11.49 -3.14
CA VAL A 360 39.26 10.81 -1.90
C VAL A 360 39.47 11.75 -0.70
N SER A 361 38.48 12.53 -0.27
CA SER A 361 38.60 13.44 0.87
C SER A 361 37.39 13.53 1.81
N CYS A 362 36.34 12.73 1.61
CA CYS A 362 35.33 12.55 2.66
C CYS A 362 34.62 11.20 2.50
N PRO A 363 35.05 10.15 3.24
CA PRO A 363 34.25 8.93 3.37
C PRO A 363 32.91 9.35 3.95
N ILE A 364 31.79 9.05 3.27
CA ILE A 364 30.46 9.25 3.84
C ILE A 364 30.38 8.35 5.08
N GLN A 365 30.63 8.89 6.27
CA GLN A 365 30.46 8.12 7.49
C GLN A 365 28.97 7.89 7.71
N ARG A 366 28.63 6.76 8.31
CA ARG A 366 27.24 6.42 8.69
C ARG A 366 26.55 7.55 9.49
N ASN A 367 27.36 8.40 10.15
CA ASN A 367 26.93 9.55 10.93
C ASN A 367 26.87 10.88 10.15
N ASP A 368 27.54 11.04 9.01
CA ASP A 368 27.49 12.29 8.23
C ASP A 368 26.15 12.45 7.49
N VAL A 369 25.44 11.34 7.27
CA VAL A 369 24.04 11.33 6.80
C VAL A 369 23.06 11.67 7.95
N LEU A 370 23.51 11.62 9.20
CA LEU A 370 22.72 11.96 10.39
C LEU A 370 22.99 13.39 10.92
N GLN A 371 24.03 14.08 10.45
CA GLN A 371 24.47 15.37 11.04
C GLN A 371 23.65 16.62 10.65
N ASN A 372 22.61 16.51 9.82
CA ASN A 372 21.71 17.65 9.55
C ASN A 372 20.57 17.81 10.57
N PHE A 373 20.57 17.09 11.69
CA PHE A 373 19.48 17.14 12.68
C PHE A 373 19.83 17.72 14.07
N ASP A 374 21.08 18.10 14.35
CA ASP A 374 21.47 18.57 15.70
C ASP A 374 21.73 20.10 15.82
N SER A 375 21.31 20.93 14.85
CA SER A 375 21.38 22.40 14.98
C SER A 375 20.01 23.08 15.02
N GLY A 376 19.03 22.45 15.65
CA GLY A 376 17.65 22.96 15.78
C GLY A 376 17.03 22.78 17.17
N SER A 377 17.83 22.80 18.25
CA SER A 377 17.32 22.94 19.61
C SER A 377 18.32 23.61 20.54
N ALA A 378 18.52 24.92 20.36
CA ALA A 378 19.09 25.78 21.41
C ALA A 378 18.79 27.26 21.13
N SER A 379 17.54 27.67 21.38
CA SER A 379 17.16 28.94 22.03
C SER A 379 15.64 29.04 22.14
#